data_AF-A0A7D9LDQ5-F1
#
_entry.id   AF-A0A7D9LDQ5-F1
#
_cell.length_a   1.000
_cell.length_b   1.000
_cell.length_c   1.000
_cell.angle_alpha   90.00
_cell.angle_beta   90.00
_cell.angle_gamma   90.00
#
_symmetry.space_group_name_H-M   'P 1'
#
loop_
_entity.id
_entity.type
_entity.pdbx_description
1 polymer ?
#
loop_
_entity_poly.entity_id
_entity_poly.type
_entity_poly.pdbx_seq_one_letter_code
_entity_poly.pdbx_strand_id
1 'polypeptide(L)' 'MVKEQFRETDAARRISHLEFGIFSPSHMQQNSQIQCVSKNLYTPENARKPALFGVLDPQL' A
#
# COMPACT_ATOMS: atom_id res chain seq x y z
N MET A 1 -19.66 30.36 -15.94
CA MET A 1 -18.95 29.20 -16.51
C MET A 1 -17.60 29.10 -15.81
N VAL A 2 -17.37 28.05 -15.03
CA VAL A 2 -16.07 27.79 -14.40
C VAL A 2 -15.23 27.06 -15.45
N LYS A 3 -14.05 27.60 -15.80
CA LYS A 3 -13.13 26.92 -16.72
C LYS A 3 -12.48 25.76 -15.97
N GLU A 4 -12.42 24.60 -16.60
CA GLU A 4 -11.71 23.45 -16.03
C GLU A 4 -10.22 23.77 -15.85
N GLN A 5 -9.64 23.27 -14.75
CA GLN A 5 -8.22 23.43 -14.47
C GLN A 5 -7.41 22.57 -15.43
N PHE A 6 -6.42 23.19 -16.09
CA PHE A 6 -5.48 22.45 -16.93
C PHE A 6 -4.74 21.41 -16.10
N ARG A 7 -4.78 20.16 -16.56
CA ARG A 7 -3.97 19.05 -16.03
C ARG A 7 -3.18 18.49 -17.20
N GLU A 8 -1.86 18.49 -17.06
CA GLU A 8 -0.97 17.92 -18.08
C GLU A 8 -1.27 16.42 -18.25
N THR A 9 -1.54 16.03 -19.49
CA THR A 9 -1.81 14.64 -19.90
C THR A 9 -0.54 14.01 -20.45
N ASP A 10 -0.29 12.75 -20.12
CA ASP A 10 0.78 11.93 -20.72
C ASP A 10 2.20 12.48 -20.59
N ALA A 11 2.54 13.01 -19.41
CA ALA A 11 3.91 13.43 -19.09
C ALA A 11 4.90 12.25 -19.20
N ALA A 12 5.64 12.20 -20.30
CA ALA A 12 6.69 11.20 -20.52
C ALA A 12 7.84 11.41 -19.52
N ARG A 13 8.18 10.36 -18.75
CA ARG A 13 9.27 10.38 -17.78
C ARG A 13 10.29 9.29 -18.07
N ARG A 14 11.58 9.58 -17.87
CA ARG A 14 12.68 8.62 -17.97
C ARG A 14 13.32 8.43 -16.60
N ILE A 15 13.46 7.18 -16.16
CA ILE A 15 14.25 6.85 -14.96
C ILE A 15 15.70 7.24 -15.24
N SER A 16 16.27 8.10 -14.40
CA SER A 16 17.64 8.59 -14.59
C SER A 16 18.66 7.74 -13.84
N HIS A 17 18.40 7.44 -12.55
CA HIS A 17 19.28 6.66 -11.68
C HIS A 17 18.46 5.88 -10.65
N LEU A 18 19.07 4.86 -10.06
CA LEU A 18 18.53 4.13 -8.91
C LEU A 18 19.36 4.48 -7.67
N GLU A 19 18.67 4.85 -6.59
CA GLU A 19 19.28 5.11 -5.29
C GLU A 19 18.93 3.98 -4.33
N PHE A 20 19.94 3.41 -3.68
CA PHE A 20 19.75 2.40 -2.65
C PHE A 20 19.76 3.07 -1.27
N GLY A 21 18.86 2.64 -0.41
CA GLY A 21 18.73 3.17 0.93
C GLY A 21 17.94 2.24 1.83
N ILE A 22 17.83 2.62 3.10
CA ILE A 22 17.07 1.88 4.12
C ILE A 22 15.92 2.78 4.56
N PHE A 23 14.72 2.21 4.69
CA PHE A 23 13.58 2.94 5.24
C PHE A 23 13.76 3.15 6.75
N SER A 24 13.42 4.35 7.21
CA SER A 24 13.25 4.60 8.64
C SER A 24 11.94 3.94 9.13
N PRO A 25 11.76 3.76 10.44
CA PRO A 25 10.49 3.29 10.99
C PRO A 25 9.29 4.16 10.55
N SER A 26 9.46 5.48 10.45
CA SER A 26 8.42 6.41 9.97
C SER A 26 8.07 6.21 8.49
N HIS A 27 9.07 6.00 7.63
CA HIS A 27 8.83 5.70 6.21
C HIS A 27 8.12 4.35 6.03
N MET A 28 8.49 3.33 6.81
CA MET A 28 7.80 2.04 6.81
C MET A 28 6.33 2.20 7.21
N GLN A 29 6.05 2.98 8.25
CA GLN A 29 4.67 3.23 8.71
C GLN A 29 3.86 4.01 7.68
N GLN A 30 4.43 5.06 7.07
CA GLN A 30 3.75 5.86 6.07
C GLN A 30 3.40 5.07 4.80
N ASN A 31 4.24 4.11 4.41
CA ASN A 31 4.03 3.26 3.24
C ASN A 31 3.17 2.03 3.54
N SER A 32 2.88 1.74 4.81
CA SER A 32 2.10 0.58 5.23
C SER A 32 0.60 0.86 5.10
N GLN A 33 -0.14 -0.04 4.44
CA GLN A 33 -1.59 0.05 4.32
C GLN A 33 -2.31 -0.46 5.56
N ILE A 34 -1.75 -1.48 6.23
CA ILE A 34 -2.31 -2.04 7.47
C ILE A 34 -1.24 -2.40 8.50
N GLN A 35 -1.64 -2.38 9.77
CA GLN A 35 -0.85 -2.95 10.86
C GLN A 35 -1.22 -4.43 11.06
N CYS A 36 -0.29 -5.34 10.79
CA CYS A 36 -0.48 -6.77 11.02
C CYS A 36 -0.31 -7.11 12.51
N VAL A 37 -1.41 -7.44 13.19
CA VAL A 37 -1.44 -7.79 14.63
C VAL A 37 -2.05 -9.18 14.90
N SER A 38 -2.75 -9.74 13.93
CA SER A 38 -3.39 -11.05 14.04
C SER A 38 -2.41 -12.18 13.70
N LYS A 39 -2.40 -13.23 14.53
CA LYS A 39 -1.59 -14.44 14.31
C LYS A 39 -2.26 -15.48 13.41
N ASN A 40 -3.56 -15.36 13.16
CA ASN A 40 -4.33 -16.35 12.42
C ASN A 40 -4.26 -16.05 10.92
N LEU A 41 -4.16 -17.09 10.08
CA LEU A 41 -4.18 -16.93 8.62
C LEU A 41 -5.61 -16.76 8.09
N TYR A 42 -6.55 -17.52 8.64
CA TYR A 42 -7.95 -17.58 8.22
C TYR A 42 -8.88 -17.42 9.41
N THR A 43 -10.15 -17.07 9.16
CA THR A 43 -11.14 -16.97 10.23
C THR A 43 -11.60 -18.36 10.68
N PRO A 44 -11.93 -18.55 11.97
CA PRO A 44 -12.37 -19.85 12.50
C PRO A 44 -13.64 -20.39 11.84
N GLU A 45 -14.52 -19.49 11.40
CA GLU A 45 -15.85 -19.82 10.84
C GLU A 45 -15.75 -20.27 9.38
N ASN A 46 -14.72 -19.82 8.66
CA ASN A 46 -14.50 -20.16 7.27
C ASN A 46 -13.00 -20.21 6.97
N ALA A 47 -12.47 -21.43 6.82
CA ALA A 47 -11.06 -21.69 6.54
C ALA A 47 -10.55 -21.08 5.20
N ARG A 48 -11.43 -20.53 4.35
CA ARG A 48 -11.05 -19.83 3.11
C ARG A 48 -11.18 -18.31 3.18
N LYS A 49 -11.61 -17.76 4.32
CA LYS A 49 -11.67 -16.31 4.51
C LYS A 49 -10.44 -15.88 5.30
N PRO A 50 -9.58 -14.99 4.78
CA PRO A 50 -8.41 -14.54 5.51
C PRO A 50 -8.81 -13.79 6.78
N ALA A 51 -7.99 -13.91 7.83
CA ALA A 51 -8.21 -13.15 9.06
C ALA A 51 -7.87 -11.67 8.83
N LEU A 52 -8.71 -10.78 9.38
CA LEU A 52 -8.44 -9.34 9.36
C LEU A 52 -7.24 -8.99 10.24
N PHE A 53 -6.51 -7.95 9.84
CA PHE A 53 -5.24 -7.50 10.41
C PHE A 53 -4.19 -8.62 10.50
N GLY A 54 -4.31 -9.63 9.63
CA GLY A 54 -3.39 -10.73 9.50
C GLY A 54 -2.48 -10.57 8.29
N VAL A 55 -1.61 -11.56 8.08
CA VAL A 55 -0.66 -11.57 6.96
C VAL A 55 -1.32 -11.79 5.59
N LEU A 56 -2.59 -12.20 5.57
CA LEU A 56 -3.37 -12.40 4.35
C LEU A 56 -4.51 -11.38 4.23
N ASP A 57 -4.45 -10.26 4.96
CA ASP A 57 -5.50 -9.25 4.92
C ASP A 57 -5.70 -8.73 3.49
N PRO A 58 -6.94 -8.65 2.97
CA PRO A 58 -7.22 -8.11 1.64
C PRO A 58 -6.81 -6.65 1.40
N GLN A 59 -6.47 -5.91 2.47
CA GLN A 59 -5.99 -4.52 2.42
C GLN A 59 -4.46 -4.40 2.39
N LEU A 60 -3.70 -5.51 2.31
CA LEU A 60 -2.27 -5.49 2.01
C LEU A 60 -2.02 -5.23 0.52
#